data_AF-A0A8T1Q743-F1
#
_entry.id   AF-A0A8T1Q743-F1
#
_cell.length_a   1.000
_cell.length_b   1.000
_cell.length_c   1.000
_cell.angle_alpha   90.00
_cell.angle_beta   90.00
_cell.angle_gamma   90.00
#
_symmetry.space_group_name_H-M   'P 1'
#
loop_
_entity.id
_entity.type
_entity.pdbx_description
1 polymer ?
#
loop_
_entity_poly.entity_id
_entity_poly.type
_entity_poly.pdbx_seq_one_letter_code
_entity_poly.pdbx_strand_id
1 'polypeptide(L)'
;MNPDVYVRKKTNDKDDKYKVKAKAKGILEGYVSKMKHAFKDETIRSKLKPAFKKEIEEAIGHLNGWLKYVQNPQADDNEIKKNMKLNKKYYEDIIAKIKQLKQSSSSTWSS
;
A
#
# COMPACT_ATOMS: atom_id res chain seq x y z
N MET A 1 32.94 -12.35 -28.70
CA MET A 1 31.70 -12.06 -27.94
C MET A 1 32.08 -11.10 -26.81
N ASN A 2 31.48 -9.91 -26.74
CA ASN A 2 32.00 -8.79 -25.93
C ASN A 2 31.44 -8.84 -24.48
N PRO A 3 32.28 -9.03 -23.44
CA PRO A 3 31.83 -9.22 -22.04
C PRO A 3 31.07 -8.00 -21.48
N ASP A 4 31.36 -6.80 -21.97
CA ASP A 4 30.69 -5.55 -21.55
C ASP A 4 29.19 -5.53 -21.82
N VAL A 5 28.73 -6.17 -22.91
CA VAL A 5 27.30 -6.22 -23.25
C VAL A 5 26.52 -7.06 -22.24
N TYR A 6 27.16 -8.09 -21.66
CA TYR A 6 26.54 -8.97 -20.68
C TYR A 6 26.45 -8.33 -19.28
N VAL A 7 27.48 -7.56 -18.90
CA VAL A 7 27.49 -6.79 -17.65
C VAL A 7 26.45 -5.68 -17.70
N ARG A 8 26.38 -4.93 -18.80
CA ARG A 8 25.45 -3.79 -18.97
C ARG A 8 23.97 -4.21 -18.97
N LYS A 9 23.66 -5.38 -19.54
CA LYS A 9 22.30 -5.93 -19.54
C LYS A 9 21.88 -6.46 -18.16
N LYS A 10 22.81 -7.09 -17.42
CA LYS A 10 22.57 -7.53 -16.03
C LYS A 10 22.43 -6.36 -15.05
N THR A 11 23.12 -5.24 -15.25
CA THR A 11 23.01 -4.06 -14.37
C THR A 11 21.66 -3.37 -14.53
N ASN A 12 21.18 -3.15 -15.76
CA ASN A 12 19.86 -2.55 -15.98
C ASN A 12 18.71 -3.38 -15.38
N ASP A 13 18.70 -4.70 -15.60
CA ASP A 13 17.63 -5.56 -15.08
C ASP A 13 17.63 -5.66 -13.55
N LYS A 14 18.81 -5.60 -12.91
CA LYS A 14 18.89 -5.55 -11.45
C LYS A 14 18.44 -4.21 -10.89
N ASP A 15 18.86 -3.09 -11.50
CA ASP A 15 18.43 -1.76 -11.08
C ASP A 15 16.92 -1.58 -11.23
N ASP A 16 16.33 -2.10 -12.31
CA ASP A 16 14.87 -2.04 -12.50
C ASP A 16 14.12 -2.93 -11.50
N LYS A 17 14.68 -4.07 -11.08
CA LYS A 17 14.12 -4.90 -10.00
C LYS A 17 14.13 -4.20 -8.65
N TYR A 18 15.25 -3.59 -8.26
CA TYR A 18 15.34 -2.85 -7.01
C TYR A 18 14.39 -1.63 -7.01
N LYS A 19 14.20 -0.96 -8.16
CA LYS A 19 13.21 0.12 -8.31
C LYS A 19 11.77 -0.36 -8.13
N VAL A 20 11.41 -1.53 -8.67
CA VAL A 20 10.05 -2.09 -8.52
C VAL A 20 9.74 -2.41 -7.06
N LYS A 21 10.65 -3.13 -6.38
CA LYS A 21 10.48 -3.51 -4.97
C LYS A 21 10.42 -2.29 -4.06
N ALA A 22 11.34 -1.33 -4.24
CA ALA A 22 11.36 -0.09 -3.45
C ALA A 22 10.11 0.75 -3.65
N LYS A 23 9.65 0.92 -4.89
CA LYS A 23 8.41 1.68 -5.19
C LYS A 23 7.18 0.99 -4.60
N ALA A 24 7.06 -0.33 -4.75
CA ALA A 24 5.96 -1.08 -4.18
C ALA A 24 5.94 -0.96 -2.66
N LYS A 25 7.11 -1.11 -1.99
CA LYS A 25 7.26 -0.93 -0.55
C LYS A 25 6.72 0.43 -0.09
N GLY A 26 7.18 1.53 -0.69
CA GLY A 26 6.74 2.86 -0.29
C GLY A 26 5.23 3.09 -0.43
N ILE A 27 4.61 2.55 -1.49
CA ILE A 27 3.16 2.63 -1.66
C ILE A 27 2.42 1.83 -0.59
N LEU A 28 2.84 0.59 -0.36
CA LEU A 28 2.23 -0.30 0.65
C LEU A 28 2.37 0.27 2.07
N GLU A 29 3.54 0.78 2.43
CA GLU A 29 3.78 1.48 3.72
C GLU A 29 2.86 2.69 3.87
N GLY A 30 2.70 3.46 2.79
CA GLY A 30 1.78 4.60 2.76
C GLY A 30 0.33 4.19 3.01
N TYR A 31 -0.12 3.04 2.50
CA TYR A 31 -1.47 2.51 2.77
C TYR A 31 -1.62 2.05 4.21
N VAL A 32 -0.67 1.25 4.72
CA VAL A 32 -0.69 0.78 6.11
C VAL A 32 -0.71 1.96 7.08
N SER A 33 0.10 2.98 6.83
CA SER A 33 0.15 4.19 7.68
C SER A 33 -1.21 4.90 7.74
N LYS A 34 -1.84 5.15 6.57
CA LYS A 34 -3.16 5.81 6.49
C LYS A 34 -4.26 4.99 7.18
N MET A 35 -4.27 3.67 6.97
CA MET A 35 -5.25 2.77 7.59
C MET A 35 -5.06 2.66 9.10
N LYS A 36 -3.81 2.57 9.59
CA LYS A 36 -3.51 2.58 11.02
C LYS A 36 -3.88 3.92 11.67
N HIS A 37 -3.72 5.03 10.96
CA HIS A 37 -4.09 6.36 11.46
C HIS A 37 -5.59 6.46 11.76
N ALA A 38 -6.45 5.79 10.98
CA ALA A 38 -7.90 5.78 11.23
C ALA A 38 -8.29 5.20 12.61
N PHE A 39 -7.47 4.31 13.17
CA PHE A 39 -7.67 3.78 14.53
C PHE A 39 -7.05 4.65 15.63
N LYS A 40 -6.09 5.50 15.28
CA LYS A 40 -5.41 6.41 16.21
C LYS A 40 -6.13 7.76 16.33
N ASP A 41 -6.73 8.22 15.25
CA ASP A 41 -7.53 9.45 15.20
C ASP A 41 -8.89 9.19 15.85
N GLU A 42 -9.15 9.80 17.01
CA GLU A 42 -10.39 9.60 17.78
C GLU A 42 -11.65 10.04 17.03
N THR A 43 -11.54 11.11 16.23
CA THR A 43 -12.64 11.62 15.40
C THR A 43 -13.04 10.62 14.34
N ILE A 44 -12.07 9.96 13.69
CA ILE A 44 -12.35 8.90 12.73
C ILE A 44 -12.82 7.64 13.45
N ARG A 45 -12.08 7.21 14.48
CA ARG A 45 -12.30 5.95 15.22
C ARG A 45 -13.71 5.82 15.79
N SER A 46 -14.26 6.93 16.31
CA SER A 46 -15.63 6.99 16.85
C SER A 46 -16.71 6.75 15.78
N LYS A 47 -16.41 7.04 14.51
CA LYS A 47 -17.34 6.88 13.37
C LYS A 47 -17.18 5.54 12.64
N LEU A 48 -16.14 4.76 12.94
CA LEU A 48 -15.90 3.47 12.30
C LEU A 48 -16.91 2.43 12.77
N LYS A 49 -17.79 1.98 11.86
CA LYS A 49 -18.70 0.86 12.09
C LYS A 49 -17.90 -0.45 12.27
N PRO A 50 -18.37 -1.42 13.08
CA PRO A 50 -17.65 -2.68 13.33
C PRO A 50 -17.23 -3.42 12.05
N ALA A 51 -18.12 -3.50 11.06
CA ALA A 51 -17.81 -4.14 9.77
C ALA A 51 -16.66 -3.44 9.03
N PHE A 52 -16.65 -2.10 9.03
CA PHE A 52 -15.60 -1.34 8.37
C PHE A 52 -14.27 -1.37 9.15
N LYS A 53 -14.30 -1.45 10.49
CA LYS A 53 -13.10 -1.70 11.30
C LYS A 53 -12.44 -3.01 10.88
N LYS A 54 -13.23 -4.09 10.80
CA LYS A 54 -12.74 -5.40 10.38
C LYS A 54 -12.15 -5.37 8.96
N GLU A 55 -12.82 -4.70 8.03
CA GLU A 55 -12.31 -4.52 6.64
C GLU A 55 -10.94 -3.83 6.63
N ILE A 56 -10.74 -2.79 7.46
CA ILE A 56 -9.44 -2.11 7.57
C ILE A 56 -8.38 -3.03 8.21
N GLU A 57 -8.73 -3.79 9.25
CA GLU A 57 -7.81 -4.73 9.90
C GLU A 57 -7.35 -5.85 8.95
N GLU A 58 -8.28 -6.43 8.19
CA GLU A 58 -8.00 -7.43 7.15
C GLU A 58 -7.10 -6.85 6.05
N ALA A 59 -7.40 -5.64 5.58
CA ALA A 59 -6.56 -4.95 4.60
C ALA A 59 -5.15 -4.68 5.13
N ILE A 60 -5.00 -4.25 6.39
CA ILE A 60 -3.68 -4.07 7.03
C ILE A 60 -2.93 -5.42 7.10
N GLY A 61 -3.62 -6.50 7.46
CA GLY A 61 -3.04 -7.84 7.48
C GLY A 61 -2.50 -8.25 6.11
N HIS A 62 -3.30 -8.08 5.07
CA HIS A 62 -2.91 -8.38 3.69
C HIS A 62 -1.73 -7.50 3.23
N LEU A 63 -1.77 -6.19 3.51
CA LEU A 63 -0.67 -5.27 3.19
C LEU A 63 0.64 -5.63 3.91
N ASN A 64 0.58 -6.03 5.19
CA ASN A 64 1.76 -6.47 5.94
C ASN A 64 2.37 -7.74 5.33
N GLY A 65 1.55 -8.66 4.83
CA GLY A 65 2.01 -9.84 4.09
C GLY A 65 2.80 -9.44 2.84
N TRP A 66 2.24 -8.54 2.04
CA TRP A 66 2.94 -8.01 0.86
C TRP A 66 4.18 -7.20 1.19
N LEU A 67 4.18 -6.44 2.29
CA LEU A 67 5.38 -5.73 2.76
C LEU A 67 6.52 -6.69 3.12
N LYS A 68 6.22 -7.83 3.74
CA LYS A 68 7.21 -8.87 3.97
C LYS A 68 7.68 -9.48 2.65
N TYR A 69 6.75 -9.74 1.72
CA TYR A 69 7.07 -10.29 0.41
C TYR A 69 8.00 -9.38 -0.41
N VAL A 70 7.68 -8.08 -0.57
CA VAL A 70 8.53 -7.16 -1.37
C VAL A 70 9.94 -6.98 -0.81
N GLN A 71 10.14 -7.24 0.49
CA GLN A 71 11.45 -7.18 1.15
C GLN A 71 12.22 -8.50 1.02
N ASN A 72 11.58 -9.58 0.60
CA ASN A 72 12.24 -10.84 0.34
C ASN A 72 13.12 -10.72 -0.94
N PRO A 73 14.43 -11.05 -0.86
CA PRO A 73 15.30 -11.09 -2.02
C PRO A 73 14.75 -11.96 -3.16
N GLN A 74 14.05 -13.04 -2.83
CA GLN A 74 13.48 -14.01 -3.77
C GLN A 74 12.12 -13.62 -4.34
N ALA A 75 11.51 -12.52 -3.89
CA ALA A 75 10.21 -12.11 -4.41
C ALA A 75 10.24 -11.80 -5.91
N ASP A 76 9.20 -12.25 -6.61
CA ASP A 76 9.01 -12.04 -8.04
C ASP A 76 8.36 -10.67 -8.30
N ASP A 77 9.06 -9.86 -9.08
CA ASP A 77 8.60 -8.57 -9.56
C ASP A 77 7.26 -8.62 -10.31
N ASN A 78 7.00 -9.70 -11.06
CA ASN A 78 5.75 -9.84 -11.80
C ASN A 78 4.56 -10.06 -10.85
N GLU A 79 4.74 -10.84 -9.80
CA GLU A 79 3.74 -11.02 -8.76
C GLU A 79 3.50 -9.72 -7.99
N ILE A 80 4.57 -8.99 -7.64
CA ILE A 80 4.47 -7.68 -7.00
C ILE A 80 3.67 -6.73 -7.91
N LYS A 81 4.02 -6.63 -9.20
CA LYS A 81 3.29 -5.78 -10.17
C LYS A 81 1.83 -6.20 -10.31
N LYS A 82 1.54 -7.51 -10.36
CA LYS A 82 0.18 -8.04 -10.45
C LYS A 82 -0.63 -7.67 -9.22
N ASN A 83 -0.09 -7.88 -8.01
CA ASN A 83 -0.73 -7.46 -6.78
C ASN A 83 -1.01 -5.95 -6.75
N MET A 84 -0.01 -5.14 -7.11
CA MET A 84 -0.16 -3.68 -7.17
C MET A 84 -1.20 -3.23 -8.19
N LYS A 85 -1.49 -4.00 -9.24
CA LYS A 85 -2.58 -3.69 -10.18
C LYS A 85 -3.94 -4.14 -9.66
N LEU A 86 -4.04 -5.36 -9.13
CA LEU A 86 -5.31 -5.96 -8.72
C LEU A 86 -5.86 -5.34 -7.43
N ASN A 87 -5.00 -5.14 -6.43
CA ASN A 87 -5.43 -4.73 -5.09
C ASN A 87 -5.37 -3.22 -4.84
N LYS A 88 -4.76 -2.45 -5.75
CA LYS A 88 -4.63 -1.00 -5.58
C LYS A 88 -5.96 -0.30 -5.41
N LYS A 89 -6.94 -0.58 -6.28
CA LYS A 89 -8.27 0.04 -6.19
C LYS A 89 -8.94 -0.25 -4.84
N TYR A 90 -8.86 -1.50 -4.39
CA TYR A 90 -9.40 -1.91 -3.08
C TYR A 90 -8.80 -1.09 -1.92
N TYR A 91 -7.48 -0.93 -1.86
CA TYR A 91 -6.85 -0.13 -0.81
C TYR A 91 -7.19 1.37 -0.92
N GLU A 92 -7.25 1.90 -2.14
CA GLU A 92 -7.61 3.30 -2.40
C GLU A 92 -9.05 3.60 -1.98
N ASP A 93 -9.98 2.67 -2.24
CA ASP A 93 -11.40 2.80 -1.85
C ASP A 93 -11.56 2.84 -0.32
N ILE A 94 -10.83 2.00 0.42
CA ILE A 94 -10.83 2.04 1.90
C ILE A 94 -10.30 3.38 2.40
N ILE A 95 -9.18 3.86 1.84
CA ILE A 95 -8.61 5.16 2.22
C ILE A 95 -9.55 6.31 1.88
N ALA A 96 -10.26 6.24 0.76
CA ALA A 96 -11.26 7.24 0.38
C ALA A 96 -12.41 7.28 1.39
N LYS A 97 -12.94 6.13 1.81
CA LYS A 97 -13.96 6.04 2.87
C LYS A 97 -13.45 6.63 4.19
N ILE A 98 -12.21 6.34 4.60
CA ILE A 98 -11.58 6.95 5.80
C ILE A 98 -11.54 8.48 5.69
N LYS A 99 -11.16 9.01 4.52
CA LYS A 99 -11.11 10.47 4.29
C LYS A 99 -12.51 11.11 4.36
N GLN A 100 -13.53 10.45 3.83
CA GLN A 100 -14.92 10.92 3.91
C GLN A 100 -15.38 11.05 5.37
N LEU A 101 -15.07 10.07 6.23
CA LEU A 101 -15.39 10.15 7.66
C LEU A 101 -14.74 11.37 8.35
N LYS A 102 -13.53 11.73 7.94
CA LYS A 102 -12.83 12.92 8.43
C LYS A 102 -13.52 14.21 7.98
N GLN A 103 -13.85 14.34 6.70
CA GLN A 103 -14.50 15.53 6.13
C GLN A 103 -15.90 15.78 6.68
N SER A 104 -16.69 14.73 6.91
CA SER A 104 -18.00 14.85 7.57
C SER A 104 -17.91 15.30 9.03
N SER A 105 -16.71 15.37 9.63
CA SER A 105 -16.49 15.89 10.99
C SER A 105 -16.13 17.36 11.01
N SER A 106 -15.57 17.90 9.93
CA SER A 106 -15.19 19.31 9.82
C SER A 106 -16.33 20.21 9.33
N SER A 107 -17.37 19.65 8.71
CA SER A 107 -18.49 20.42 8.14
C SER A 107 -19.70 20.61 9.07
N THR A 108 -19.62 20.27 10.35
CA THR A 108 -20.78 20.40 11.27
C THR A 108 -20.96 21.79 11.90
N TRP A 109 -20.25 22.82 11.43
CA TRP A 109 -20.59 24.22 11.74
C TRP A 109 -20.39 25.10 10.51
N SER A 110 -21.42 25.19 9.66
CA SER A 110 -21.65 26.27 8.69
C SER A 110 -23.06 26.09 8.13
N SER A 111 -24.07 26.48 8.91
CA SER A 111 -25.42 26.89 8.49
C SER A 111 -26.13 27.52 9.68
#